data_AF-A0A1Z9IPW2-F1
#
_entry.id   AF-A0A1Z9IPW2-F1
#
_cell.length_a   1.000
_cell.length_b   1.000
_cell.length_c   1.000
_cell.angle_alpha   90.00
_cell.angle_beta   90.00
_cell.angle_gamma   90.00
#
_symmetry.space_group_name_H-M   'P 1'
#
loop_
_entity.id
_entity.type
_entity.pdbx_description
1 polymer ?
#
loop_
_entity_poly.entity_id
_entity_poly.type
_entity_poly.pdbx_seq_one_letter_code
_entity_poly.pdbx_strand_id
1 'polypeptide(L)'
;MKYSRLDLQLFNSLLSLPYFSHINKQKFSHKILRQIKLLNFKQSKNIDIITEKYVNHINSDLFTPLGRRLHSILSSKSLSEGVKLHKSINSKVENLKSPIFVIGLPRSGTTNLHNLIINNFDTHGLRYWELSSPANLFSNNYFDEKFRRFKSKFGFYLYRYLVPSIQSMHKVDMNTYEECWHFQKNFFLCYNFVIQ
;
A
#
# COMPACT_ATOMS: atom_id res chain seq x y z
N MET A 1 -15.71 18.31 13.69
CA MET A 1 -16.93 17.56 14.08
C MET A 1 -16.59 16.09 14.21
N LYS A 2 -16.61 15.53 15.43
CA LYS A 2 -16.58 14.07 15.65
C LYS A 2 -17.96 13.53 15.25
N TYR A 3 -18.16 13.23 13.97
CA TYR A 3 -19.30 12.41 13.58
C TYR A 3 -19.18 11.09 14.32
N SER A 4 -20.20 10.70 15.09
CA SER A 4 -20.26 9.33 15.62
C SER A 4 -20.32 8.41 14.40
N ARG A 5 -19.25 7.65 14.19
CA ARG A 5 -19.12 6.70 13.08
C ARG A 5 -19.93 5.44 13.38
N LEU A 6 -21.24 5.62 13.57
CA LEU A 6 -22.21 4.56 13.88
C LEU A 6 -22.15 3.46 12.80
N ASP A 7 -21.93 3.85 11.55
CA ASP A 7 -21.66 2.94 10.43
C ASP A 7 -20.51 1.98 10.74
N LEU A 8 -19.33 2.50 11.09
CA LEU A 8 -18.15 1.67 11.39
C LEU A 8 -18.32 0.89 12.68
N GLN A 9 -19.02 1.45 13.67
CA GLN A 9 -19.32 0.78 14.94
C GLN A 9 -20.24 -0.42 14.74
N LEU A 10 -21.28 -0.28 13.90
CA LEU A 10 -22.17 -1.39 13.53
C LEU A 10 -21.40 -2.50 12.80
N PHE A 11 -20.57 -2.16 11.80
CA PHE A 11 -19.73 -3.16 11.13
C PHE A 11 -18.75 -3.84 12.08
N ASN A 12 -18.16 -3.08 13.00
CA ASN A 12 -17.24 -3.65 13.99
C ASN A 12 -17.97 -4.58 14.98
N SER A 13 -19.18 -4.23 15.40
CA SER A 13 -20.03 -5.07 16.25
C SER A 13 -20.47 -6.36 15.55
N LEU A 14 -20.81 -6.28 14.26
CA LEU A 14 -21.10 -7.48 13.47
C LEU A 14 -19.88 -8.41 13.39
N LEU A 15 -18.69 -7.83 13.21
CA LEU A 15 -17.43 -8.57 13.11
C LEU A 15 -16.89 -9.02 14.47
N SER A 16 -17.40 -8.53 15.60
CA SER A 16 -16.97 -8.98 16.93
C SER A 16 -17.57 -10.33 17.34
N LEU A 17 -18.50 -10.88 16.56
CA LEU A 17 -18.99 -12.23 16.77
C LEU A 17 -17.80 -13.23 16.80
N PRO A 18 -17.81 -14.25 17.68
CA PRO A 18 -16.65 -15.11 17.93
C PRO A 18 -16.03 -15.69 16.65
N TYR A 19 -16.89 -16.06 15.70
CA TYR A 19 -16.49 -16.63 14.41
C TYR A 19 -15.76 -15.64 13.48
N PHE A 20 -16.05 -14.34 13.57
CA PHE A 20 -15.50 -13.31 12.68
C PHE A 20 -14.44 -12.43 13.33
N SER A 21 -14.34 -12.49 14.65
CA SER A 21 -13.46 -11.65 15.45
C SER A 21 -12.01 -11.75 14.97
N HIS A 22 -11.48 -12.97 14.81
CA HIS A 22 -10.12 -13.24 14.36
C HIS A 22 -10.05 -13.70 12.91
N ILE A 23 -8.90 -13.47 12.27
CA ILE A 23 -8.59 -14.04 10.97
C ILE A 23 -8.09 -15.48 11.14
N ASN A 24 -8.42 -16.35 10.18
CA ASN A 24 -7.82 -17.68 10.12
C ASN A 24 -6.32 -17.54 9.81
N LYS A 25 -5.48 -17.68 10.84
CA LYS A 25 -4.03 -17.47 10.77
C LYS A 25 -3.37 -18.33 9.70
N GLN A 26 -3.64 -19.63 9.69
CA GLN A 26 -3.03 -20.57 8.74
C GLN A 26 -3.36 -20.20 7.29
N LYS A 27 -4.65 -19.97 6.99
CA LYS A 27 -5.11 -19.58 5.65
C LYS A 27 -4.50 -18.27 5.20
N PHE A 28 -4.41 -17.28 6.10
CA PHE A 28 -3.86 -15.97 5.78
C PHE A 28 -2.33 -16.01 5.60
N SER A 29 -1.60 -16.67 6.49
CA SER A 29 -0.15 -16.89 6.36
C SER A 29 0.19 -17.60 5.05
N HIS A 30 -0.52 -18.67 4.70
CA HIS A 30 -0.31 -19.39 3.45
C HIS A 30 -0.52 -18.49 2.22
N LYS A 31 -1.56 -17.63 2.26
CA LYS A 31 -1.84 -16.68 1.18
C LYS A 31 -0.73 -15.64 1.02
N ILE A 32 -0.26 -15.04 2.11
CA ILE A 32 0.84 -14.05 2.08
C ILE A 32 2.12 -14.72 1.59
N LEU A 33 2.51 -15.86 2.17
CA LEU A 33 3.71 -16.59 1.77
C LEU A 33 3.71 -16.96 0.29
N ARG A 34 2.57 -17.45 -0.22
CA ARG A 34 2.42 -17.77 -1.64
C ARG A 34 2.71 -16.56 -2.52
N GLN A 35 2.19 -15.39 -2.16
CA GLN A 35 2.43 -14.18 -2.95
C GLN A 35 3.87 -13.67 -2.82
N ILE A 36 4.48 -13.72 -1.62
CA ILE A 36 5.90 -13.37 -1.44
C ILE A 36 6.80 -14.27 -2.29
N LYS A 37 6.53 -15.59 -2.31
CA LYS A 37 7.29 -16.54 -3.13
C LYS A 37 7.20 -16.23 -4.62
N LEU A 38 6.06 -15.71 -5.09
CA LEU A 38 5.89 -15.28 -6.49
C LEU A 38 6.70 -14.04 -6.87
N LEU A 39 7.19 -13.27 -5.89
CA LEU A 39 8.06 -12.11 -6.13
C LEU A 39 9.53 -12.50 -6.35
N ASN A 40 9.87 -13.78 -6.14
CA ASN A 40 11.19 -14.36 -6.39
C ASN A 40 12.38 -13.57 -5.79
N PHE A 41 12.16 -12.88 -4.67
CA PHE A 41 13.26 -12.27 -3.92
C PHE A 41 14.23 -13.38 -3.45
N LYS A 42 15.54 -13.13 -3.46
CA LYS A 42 16.55 -14.04 -2.89
C LYS A 42 16.05 -14.50 -1.53
N GLN A 43 15.66 -15.77 -1.44
CA GLN A 43 14.85 -16.26 -0.34
C GLN A 43 15.64 -16.14 0.95
N SER A 44 15.24 -15.20 1.81
CA SER A 44 15.84 -15.11 3.14
C SER A 44 15.32 -16.28 3.97
N LYS A 45 16.20 -16.88 4.78
CA LYS A 45 15.86 -18.02 5.67
C LYS A 45 14.73 -17.70 6.66
N ASN A 46 14.28 -16.45 6.75
CA ASN A 46 13.36 -15.95 7.78
C ASN A 46 11.98 -15.50 7.27
N ILE A 47 11.65 -15.66 5.98
CA ILE A 47 10.35 -15.18 5.42
C ILE A 47 9.14 -15.82 6.11
N ASP A 48 9.23 -17.11 6.44
CA ASP A 48 8.16 -17.83 7.13
C ASP A 48 7.93 -17.26 8.54
N ILE A 49 9.02 -17.03 9.30
CA ILE A 49 8.98 -16.43 10.64
C ILE A 49 8.45 -14.99 10.59
N ILE A 50 8.90 -14.18 9.63
CA ILE A 50 8.44 -12.79 9.47
C ILE A 50 6.93 -12.78 9.16
N THR A 51 6.48 -13.66 8.26
CA THR A 51 5.07 -13.75 7.90
C THR A 51 4.23 -14.17 9.10
N GLU A 52 4.69 -15.15 9.87
CA GLU A 52 3.99 -15.58 11.09
C GLU A 52 3.91 -14.43 12.12
N LYS A 53 4.99 -13.71 12.37
CA LYS A 53 5.00 -12.54 13.26
C LYS A 53 4.02 -11.47 12.81
N TYR A 54 3.99 -11.17 11.50
CA TYR A 54 3.06 -10.22 10.91
C TYR A 54 1.60 -10.66 11.08
N VAL A 55 1.28 -11.92 10.79
CA VAL A 55 -0.09 -12.45 10.93
C VAL A 55 -0.52 -12.46 12.41
N ASN A 56 0.38 -12.81 13.32
CA ASN A 56 0.11 -12.76 14.76
C ASN A 56 -0.12 -11.32 15.23
N HIS A 57 0.65 -10.36 14.75
CA HIS A 57 0.48 -8.94 15.08
C HIS A 57 -0.89 -8.42 14.63
N ILE A 58 -1.30 -8.67 13.39
CA ILE A 58 -2.65 -8.29 12.90
C ILE A 58 -3.75 -8.95 13.73
N ASN A 59 -3.55 -10.21 14.12
CA ASN A 59 -4.53 -10.98 14.87
C ASN A 59 -4.51 -10.73 16.38
N SER A 60 -3.66 -9.80 16.85
CA SER A 60 -3.59 -9.34 18.24
C SER A 60 -4.74 -8.38 18.59
N ASP A 61 -4.92 -8.11 19.86
CA ASP A 61 -5.99 -7.24 20.37
C ASP A 61 -5.73 -5.75 20.14
N LEU A 62 -4.58 -5.40 19.54
CA LEU A 62 -4.29 -4.04 19.07
C LEU A 62 -5.25 -3.59 17.94
N PHE A 63 -5.80 -4.55 17.18
CA PHE A 63 -6.71 -4.28 16.09
C PHE A 63 -8.15 -4.58 16.48
N THR A 64 -9.05 -3.64 16.17
CA THR A 64 -10.49 -3.93 16.16
C THR A 64 -10.79 -5.03 15.13
N PRO A 65 -11.85 -5.84 15.30
CA PRO A 65 -12.24 -6.85 14.31
C PRO A 65 -12.37 -6.31 12.88
N LEU A 66 -12.95 -5.11 12.73
CA LEU A 66 -13.03 -4.43 11.44
C LEU A 66 -11.64 -4.04 10.91
N GLY A 67 -10.80 -3.42 11.74
CA GLY A 67 -9.44 -3.02 11.36
C GLY A 67 -8.59 -4.21 10.93
N ARG A 68 -8.64 -5.30 11.69
CA ARG A 68 -7.97 -6.57 11.41
C ARG A 68 -8.38 -7.13 10.04
N ARG A 69 -9.69 -7.17 9.76
CA ARG A 69 -10.22 -7.66 8.49
C ARG A 69 -9.79 -6.78 7.32
N LEU A 70 -9.97 -5.46 7.45
CA LEU A 70 -9.59 -4.50 6.41
C LEU A 70 -8.09 -4.54 6.14
N HIS A 71 -7.26 -4.59 7.19
CA HIS A 71 -5.81 -4.69 7.05
C HIS A 71 -5.42 -5.97 6.29
N SER A 72 -6.01 -7.13 6.64
CA SER A 72 -5.74 -8.40 5.94
C SER A 72 -6.11 -8.36 4.44
N ILE A 73 -7.20 -7.66 4.10
CA ILE A 73 -7.67 -7.49 2.72
C ILE A 73 -6.73 -6.54 1.97
N LEU A 74 -6.41 -5.40 2.56
CA LEU A 74 -5.55 -4.38 1.97
C LEU A 74 -4.14 -4.89 1.73
N SER A 75 -3.55 -5.60 2.69
CA SER A 75 -2.21 -6.16 2.55
C SER A 75 -2.13 -7.26 1.50
N SER A 76 -3.14 -8.14 1.45
CA SER A 76 -3.28 -9.12 0.35
C SER A 76 -3.40 -8.48 -1.02
N LYS A 77 -4.09 -7.33 -1.10
CA LYS A 77 -4.31 -6.63 -2.37
C LYS A 77 -3.04 -5.88 -2.80
N SER A 78 -2.38 -5.21 -1.86
CA SER A 78 -1.07 -4.56 -2.04
C SER A 78 -0.05 -5.55 -2.58
N LEU A 79 0.10 -6.70 -1.94
CA LEU A 79 1.05 -7.72 -2.34
C LEU A 79 0.67 -8.37 -3.70
N SER A 80 -0.62 -8.53 -3.98
CA SER A 80 -1.09 -8.94 -5.30
C SER A 80 -0.73 -7.93 -6.39
N GLU A 81 -0.70 -6.63 -6.12
CA GLU A 81 -0.27 -5.62 -7.08
C GLU A 81 1.24 -5.71 -7.34
N GLY A 82 2.05 -5.93 -6.30
CA GLY A 82 3.49 -6.17 -6.44
C GLY A 82 3.76 -7.40 -7.31
N VAL A 83 3.02 -8.49 -7.10
CA VAL A 83 3.16 -9.72 -7.92
C VAL A 83 2.80 -9.48 -9.37
N LYS A 84 1.75 -8.70 -9.66
CA LYS A 84 1.38 -8.36 -11.04
C LYS A 84 2.47 -7.53 -11.70
N LEU A 85 3.01 -6.54 -10.99
CA LEU A 85 4.09 -5.70 -11.51
C LEU A 85 5.33 -6.56 -11.80
N HIS A 86 5.74 -7.40 -10.85
CA HIS A 86 6.88 -8.28 -11.02
C HIS A 86 6.76 -9.15 -12.28
N LYS A 87 5.56 -9.66 -12.58
CA LYS A 87 5.28 -10.44 -13.79
C LYS A 87 5.24 -9.60 -15.07
N SER A 88 4.86 -8.33 -14.99
CA SER A 88 4.74 -7.46 -16.17
C SER A 88 6.06 -6.77 -16.55
N ILE A 89 7.05 -6.74 -15.66
CA ILE A 89 8.35 -6.15 -15.95
C ILE A 89 9.10 -7.05 -16.94
N ASN A 90 9.25 -6.58 -18.17
CA ASN A 90 10.26 -7.09 -19.10
C ASN A 90 11.61 -6.47 -18.70
N SER A 91 12.61 -7.31 -18.47
CA SER A 91 13.91 -6.99 -17.84
C SER A 91 14.83 -6.02 -18.58
N LYS A 92 14.35 -5.31 -19.62
CA LYS A 92 15.12 -4.31 -20.36
C LYS A 92 14.54 -2.93 -20.16
N VAL A 93 15.09 -2.22 -19.17
CA VAL A 93 14.97 -0.77 -19.10
C VAL A 93 16.19 -0.19 -19.83
N GLU A 94 16.04 0.02 -21.12
CA GLU A 94 17.07 0.71 -21.92
C GLU A 94 16.93 2.23 -21.71
N ASN A 95 18.05 2.92 -21.54
CA ASN A 95 18.14 4.39 -21.43
C ASN A 95 17.48 5.06 -20.21
N LEU A 96 17.62 4.49 -19.00
CA LEU A 96 17.23 5.21 -17.79
C LEU A 96 18.23 6.35 -17.51
N LYS A 97 17.76 7.61 -17.52
CA LYS A 97 18.54 8.75 -17.02
C LYS A 97 18.86 8.56 -15.52
N SER A 98 19.98 9.08 -15.05
CA SER A 98 20.37 9.02 -13.64
C SER A 98 19.27 9.60 -12.73
N PRO A 99 18.66 8.79 -11.84
CA PRO A 99 17.57 9.25 -10.99
C PRO A 99 18.10 10.15 -9.85
N ILE A 100 17.25 11.07 -9.40
CA ILE A 100 17.51 11.89 -8.21
C ILE A 100 16.73 11.30 -7.04
N PHE A 101 17.42 10.98 -5.95
CA PHE A 101 16.79 10.52 -4.71
C PHE A 101 16.86 11.62 -3.65
N VAL A 102 15.69 12.03 -3.15
CA VAL A 102 15.59 12.91 -1.99
C VAL A 102 15.39 12.05 -0.74
N ILE A 103 16.36 12.05 0.16
CA ILE A 103 16.34 11.31 1.42
C ILE A 103 16.49 12.26 2.61
N GLY A 104 15.90 11.90 3.74
CA GLY A 104 15.98 12.68 4.96
C GLY A 104 15.03 12.17 6.02
N LEU A 105 15.14 12.71 7.23
CA LEU A 105 14.22 12.40 8.32
C LEU A 105 12.80 12.93 8.02
N PRO A 106 11.75 12.30 8.55
CA PRO A 106 10.41 12.89 8.51
C PRO A 106 10.44 14.31 9.09
N ARG A 107 9.71 15.23 8.45
CA ARG A 107 9.59 16.65 8.86
C ARG A 107 10.84 17.52 8.65
N SER A 108 11.84 17.10 7.88
CA SER A 108 13.00 17.93 7.52
C SER A 108 12.83 18.76 6.23
N GLY A 109 11.61 18.83 5.67
CA GLY A 109 11.33 19.60 4.45
C GLY A 109 11.61 18.86 3.14
N THR A 110 11.85 17.55 3.17
CA THR A 110 12.08 16.71 1.98
C THR A 110 10.95 16.79 0.96
N THR A 111 9.69 16.86 1.39
CA THR A 111 8.53 17.02 0.49
C THR A 111 8.61 18.31 -0.32
N ASN A 112 9.06 19.42 0.30
CA ASN A 112 9.19 20.70 -0.39
C ASN A 112 10.33 20.64 -1.43
N LEU A 113 11.48 20.08 -1.04
CA LEU A 113 12.61 19.89 -1.94
C LEU A 113 12.26 18.97 -3.12
N HIS A 114 11.56 17.88 -2.87
CA HIS A 114 11.09 16.94 -3.90
C HIS A 114 10.22 17.64 -4.94
N ASN A 115 9.23 18.41 -4.50
CA ASN A 115 8.35 19.17 -5.40
C ASN A 115 9.10 20.26 -6.18
N LEU A 116 10.05 20.96 -5.54
CA LEU A 116 10.89 21.96 -6.19
C LEU A 116 11.73 21.34 -7.32
N ILE A 117 12.35 20.19 -7.07
CA ILE A 117 13.16 19.50 -8.08
C ILE A 117 12.29 19.10 -9.29
N ILE A 118 11.12 18.52 -9.03
CA ILE A 118 10.20 18.07 -10.08
C ILE A 118 9.72 19.24 -10.94
N ASN A 119 9.29 20.33 -10.30
CA ASN A 119 8.69 21.46 -11.01
C ASN A 119 9.71 22.34 -11.76
N ASN A 120 10.98 22.35 -11.33
CA ASN A 120 11.99 23.28 -11.85
C ASN A 120 13.07 22.64 -12.73
N PHE A 121 13.27 21.32 -12.67
CA PHE A 121 14.41 20.65 -13.33
C PHE A 121 14.02 19.66 -14.44
N ASP A 122 12.82 19.78 -15.02
CA ASP A 122 12.31 18.86 -16.06
C ASP A 122 12.50 17.38 -15.68
N THR A 123 12.18 17.06 -14.41
CA THR A 123 12.28 15.70 -13.89
C THR A 123 10.90 15.09 -13.72
N HIS A 124 10.79 13.79 -13.96
CA HIS A 124 9.54 13.07 -13.77
C HIS A 124 9.42 12.59 -12.32
N GLY A 125 8.46 13.15 -11.59
CA GLY A 125 8.06 12.67 -10.27
C GLY A 125 6.96 11.61 -10.35
N LEU A 126 7.02 10.61 -9.47
CA LEU A 126 6.01 9.57 -9.37
C LEU A 126 4.79 10.06 -8.60
N ARG A 127 3.62 9.96 -9.23
CA ARG A 127 2.33 10.34 -8.66
C ARG A 127 1.75 9.23 -7.80
N TYR A 128 0.87 9.58 -6.86
CA TYR A 128 0.21 8.61 -5.99
C TYR A 128 -0.42 7.43 -6.76
N TRP A 129 -1.11 7.69 -7.88
CA TRP A 129 -1.79 6.63 -8.65
C TRP A 129 -0.79 5.65 -9.29
N GLU A 130 0.38 6.14 -9.73
CA GLU A 130 1.44 5.33 -10.34
C GLU A 130 2.08 4.40 -9.31
N LEU A 131 2.29 4.89 -8.08
CA LEU A 131 2.85 4.12 -6.97
C LEU A 131 1.85 3.10 -6.39
N SER A 132 0.59 3.50 -6.26
CA SER A 132 -0.46 2.69 -5.63
C SER A 132 -1.03 1.59 -6.53
N SER A 133 -1.04 1.80 -7.84
CA SER A 133 -1.42 0.80 -8.84
C SER A 133 -0.34 0.76 -9.92
N PRO A 134 0.83 0.12 -9.68
CA PRO A 134 1.97 0.20 -10.60
C PRO A 134 1.89 -0.77 -11.79
N ALA A 135 1.15 -1.88 -11.65
CA ALA A 135 1.10 -2.91 -12.68
C ALA A 135 0.19 -2.51 -13.84
N ASN A 136 0.70 -2.65 -15.07
CA ASN A 136 -0.12 -2.55 -16.27
C ASN A 136 -1.05 -3.77 -16.36
N LEU A 137 -2.33 -3.53 -16.62
CA LEU A 137 -3.40 -4.51 -16.70
C LEU A 137 -3.87 -4.71 -18.15
N PHE A 138 -3.70 -3.70 -19.00
CA PHE A 138 -4.14 -3.72 -20.39
C PHE A 138 -2.99 -3.33 -21.33
N SER A 139 -3.03 -3.83 -22.58
CA SER A 139 -2.04 -3.48 -23.61
C SER A 139 -2.22 -2.06 -24.15
N ASN A 140 -3.44 -1.53 -24.12
CA ASN A 140 -3.71 -0.16 -24.51
C ASN A 140 -3.42 0.79 -23.34
N ASN A 141 -2.38 1.62 -23.50
CA ASN A 141 -1.89 2.54 -22.47
C ASN A 141 -2.97 3.52 -21.96
N TYR A 142 -3.83 4.04 -22.83
CA TYR A 142 -4.87 5.00 -22.43
C TYR A 142 -5.93 4.36 -21.53
N PHE A 143 -6.40 3.17 -21.91
CA PHE A 143 -7.36 2.42 -21.10
C PHE A 143 -6.73 1.93 -19.79
N ASP A 144 -5.47 1.50 -19.84
CA ASP A 144 -4.70 1.08 -18.67
C ASP A 144 -4.57 2.19 -17.62
N GLU A 145 -4.11 3.36 -18.06
CA GLU A 145 -3.98 4.54 -17.20
C GLU A 145 -5.32 4.89 -16.56
N LYS A 146 -6.38 5.00 -17.35
CA LYS A 146 -7.71 5.37 -16.85
C LYS A 146 -8.21 4.40 -15.80
N PHE A 147 -8.02 3.10 -16.02
CA PHE A 147 -8.42 2.06 -15.07
C PHE A 147 -7.60 2.11 -13.78
N ARG A 148 -6.27 2.25 -13.89
CA ARG A 148 -5.37 2.36 -12.74
C ARG A 148 -5.67 3.61 -11.90
N ARG A 149 -5.91 4.76 -12.54
CA ARG A 149 -6.35 5.99 -11.86
C ARG A 149 -7.69 5.81 -11.16
N PHE A 150 -8.67 5.19 -11.82
CA PHE A 150 -9.98 4.92 -11.21
C PHE A 150 -9.85 4.02 -9.98
N LYS A 151 -9.08 2.93 -10.08
CA LYS A 151 -8.81 2.00 -8.99
C LYS A 151 -8.12 2.68 -7.81
N SER A 152 -7.09 3.50 -8.07
CA SER A 152 -6.40 4.25 -7.02
C SER A 152 -7.32 5.29 -6.37
N LYS A 153 -8.17 5.97 -7.15
CA LYS A 153 -9.17 6.91 -6.63
C LYS A 153 -10.19 6.23 -5.74
N PHE A 154 -10.69 5.06 -6.13
CA PHE A 154 -11.62 4.28 -5.31
C PHE A 154 -10.98 3.81 -4.01
N GLY A 155 -9.76 3.27 -4.08
CA GLY A 155 -9.00 2.86 -2.89
C GLY A 155 -8.74 4.03 -1.94
N PHE A 156 -8.39 5.19 -2.48
CA PHE A 156 -8.15 6.41 -1.70
C PHE A 156 -9.43 6.98 -1.07
N TYR A 157 -10.54 6.97 -1.82
CA TYR A 157 -11.84 7.34 -1.28
C TYR A 157 -12.21 6.47 -0.07
N LEU A 158 -12.07 5.15 -0.21
CA LEU A 158 -12.33 4.21 0.89
C LEU A 158 -11.39 4.47 2.07
N TYR A 159 -10.12 4.74 1.82
CA TYR A 159 -9.15 5.06 2.87
C TYR A 159 -9.51 6.36 3.62
N ARG A 160 -9.85 7.43 2.90
CA ARG A 160 -10.32 8.70 3.50
C ARG A 160 -11.63 8.54 4.25
N TYR A 161 -12.51 7.67 3.76
CA TYR A 161 -13.75 7.34 4.45
C TYR A 161 -13.47 6.61 5.77
N LEU A 162 -12.54 5.66 5.79
CA LEU A 162 -12.19 4.89 6.99
C LEU A 162 -11.38 5.71 8.00
N VAL A 163 -10.48 6.58 7.52
CA VAL A 163 -9.59 7.40 8.34
C VAL A 163 -9.70 8.88 7.92
N PRO A 164 -10.76 9.61 8.36
CA PRO A 164 -11.00 10.97 7.91
C PRO A 164 -9.89 11.97 8.29
N SER A 165 -9.17 11.70 9.39
CA SER A 165 -8.05 12.53 9.87
C SER A 165 -6.81 12.46 8.98
N ILE A 166 -6.74 11.55 8.00
CA ILE A 166 -5.53 11.39 7.19
C ILE A 166 -5.18 12.64 6.39
N GLN A 167 -6.18 13.35 5.88
CA GLN A 167 -5.99 14.56 5.07
C GLN A 167 -5.48 15.76 5.88
N SER A 168 -5.74 15.79 7.20
CA SER A 168 -5.13 16.79 8.07
C SER A 168 -3.66 16.51 8.37
N MET A 169 -3.22 15.25 8.25
CA MET A 169 -1.84 14.83 8.49
C MET A 169 -0.99 14.92 7.22
N HIS A 170 -1.55 14.52 6.08
CA HIS A 170 -0.85 14.50 4.78
C HIS A 170 -1.85 14.79 3.65
N LYS A 171 -1.66 15.92 2.96
CA LYS A 171 -2.51 16.34 1.84
C LYS A 171 -2.11 15.59 0.57
N VAL A 172 -2.71 14.42 0.38
CA VAL A 172 -2.52 13.58 -0.81
C VAL A 172 -3.69 13.75 -1.77
N ASP A 173 -3.40 13.77 -3.06
CA ASP A 173 -4.37 13.57 -4.13
C ASP A 173 -3.82 12.59 -5.18
N MET A 174 -4.61 12.21 -6.17
CA MET A 174 -4.20 11.24 -7.18
C MET A 174 -2.96 11.69 -7.94
N ASN A 175 -2.81 13.00 -8.16
CA ASN A 175 -1.73 13.59 -8.96
C ASN A 175 -0.61 14.20 -8.12
N THR A 176 -0.67 14.13 -6.78
CA THR A 176 0.45 14.61 -5.94
C THR A 176 1.64 13.68 -6.09
N TYR A 177 2.84 14.26 -6.04
CA TYR A 177 4.09 13.51 -6.01
C TYR A 177 4.29 12.95 -4.60
N GLU A 178 4.51 11.65 -4.52
CA GLU A 178 4.47 10.93 -3.25
C GLU A 178 5.75 10.15 -2.97
N GLU A 179 5.94 9.83 -1.70
CA GLU A 179 7.10 9.07 -1.23
C GLU A 179 7.08 7.61 -1.70
N CYS A 180 8.28 7.04 -1.85
CA CYS A 180 8.49 5.69 -2.38
C CYS A 180 7.83 4.56 -1.57
N TRP A 181 7.48 4.81 -0.30
CA TRP A 181 6.83 3.79 0.54
C TRP A 181 5.46 3.37 0.00
N HIS A 182 4.77 4.24 -0.74
CA HIS A 182 3.53 3.90 -1.45
C HIS A 182 3.72 2.80 -2.49
N PHE A 183 4.92 2.67 -3.04
CA PHE A 183 5.30 1.59 -3.94
C PHE A 183 5.84 0.38 -3.17
N GLN A 184 6.74 0.62 -2.21
CA GLN A 184 7.36 -0.45 -1.40
C GLN A 184 6.35 -1.30 -0.62
N LYS A 185 5.21 -0.72 -0.22
CA LYS A 185 4.13 -1.48 0.45
C LYS A 185 3.58 -2.62 -0.40
N ASN A 186 3.67 -2.54 -1.73
CA ASN A 186 3.25 -3.60 -2.65
C ASN A 186 4.18 -4.83 -2.58
N PHE A 187 5.34 -4.69 -1.94
CA PHE A 187 6.36 -5.73 -1.80
C PHE A 187 6.64 -6.12 -0.35
N PHE A 188 5.87 -5.58 0.62
CA PHE A 188 6.14 -5.73 2.05
C PHE A 188 7.54 -5.23 2.47
N LEU A 189 8.10 -4.27 1.73
CA LEU A 189 9.41 -3.64 1.99
C LEU A 189 9.24 -2.26 2.64
N CYS A 190 8.21 -2.08 3.46
CA CYS A 190 7.83 -0.78 3.99
C CYS A 190 7.89 -0.79 5.52
N TYR A 191 8.63 0.17 6.09
CA TYR A 191 8.74 0.34 7.54
C TYR A 191 7.41 0.76 8.19
N ASN A 192 6.50 1.40 7.44
CA ASN A 192 5.18 1.79 7.92
C ASN A 192 4.23 0.61 8.20
N PHE A 193 4.59 -0.63 7.87
CA PHE A 193 3.82 -1.80 8.32
C PHE A 193 3.94 -2.07 9.83
N VAL A 194 4.96 -1.51 10.49
CA VAL A 194 5.27 -1.75 11.91
C VAL A 194 4.95 -0.53 12.79
N ILE A 195 4.68 0.64 12.20
CA ILE A 195 4.45 1.89 12.93
C ILE A 195 3.08 2.44 12.56
N GLN A 196 2.03 1.93 13.20
CA GLN A 196 0.79 2.66 13.52
C GLN A 196 0.24 2.14 14.85
#